data_AF-A0A1V1P158-F1
#
_entry.id   AF-A0A1V1P158-F1
#
_cell.length_a   1.000
_cell.length_b   1.000
_cell.length_c   1.000
_cell.angle_alpha   90.00
_cell.angle_beta   90.00
_cell.angle_gamma   90.00
#
_symmetry.space_group_name_H-M   'P 1'
#
loop_
_entity.id
_entity.type
_entity.pdbx_description
1 polymer ?
#
loop_
_entity_poly.entity_id
_entity_poly.type
_entity_poly.pdbx_seq_one_letter_code
_entity_poly.pdbx_strand_id
1 'polypeptide(L)'
;MKTYVGIDLHSNNNYIGVCDENDKRLYGKYHKNQLKEILNVLKTFKKSIQGIVVESTYNWYWIVDGLQENGYKVHLANPSAIKVYEGLKQTNDKTDSYWLAHLLRLGILPEGYIYPKDERPVRDLLRRRLLFVKQRTAQ
;
A
#
# COMPACT_ATOMS: atom_id res chain seq x y z
N MET A 1 -14.26 9.09 -15.83
CA MET A 1 -14.29 7.93 -14.90
C MET A 1 -13.05 8.00 -14.03
N LYS A 2 -13.23 8.10 -12.72
CA LYS A 2 -12.15 8.06 -11.71
C LYS A 2 -11.92 6.63 -11.28
N THR A 3 -10.66 6.27 -11.04
CA THR A 3 -10.29 4.94 -10.55
C THR A 3 -9.40 5.04 -9.32
N TYR A 4 -9.55 4.07 -8.44
CA TYR A 4 -8.81 3.95 -7.18
C TYR A 4 -8.11 2.60 -7.18
N VAL A 5 -6.87 2.58 -6.69
CA VAL A 5 -6.05 1.38 -6.71
C VAL A 5 -5.65 1.04 -5.29
N GLY A 6 -5.80 -0.22 -4.92
CA GLY A 6 -5.16 -0.78 -3.72
C GLY A 6 -4.12 -1.80 -4.13
N ILE A 7 -2.99 -1.78 -3.46
CA ILE A 7 -1.92 -2.75 -3.63
C ILE A 7 -1.69 -3.38 -2.27
N ASP A 8 -2.01 -4.66 -2.20
CA ASP A 8 -1.66 -5.50 -1.08
C ASP A 8 -0.28 -6.13 -1.34
N LEU A 9 0.69 -5.78 -0.50
CA LEU A 9 2.11 -6.06 -0.72
C LEU A 9 2.60 -7.15 0.24
N HIS A 10 3.01 -8.26 -0.36
CA HIS A 10 3.63 -9.39 0.32
C HIS A 10 5.12 -9.49 -0.03
N SER A 11 5.82 -10.48 0.54
CA SER A 11 7.28 -10.62 0.39
C SER A 11 7.72 -10.75 -1.08
N ASN A 12 7.03 -11.57 -1.87
CA ASN A 12 7.46 -11.95 -3.23
C ASN A 12 6.48 -11.55 -4.33
N ASN A 13 5.24 -11.22 -3.96
CA ASN A 13 4.17 -10.86 -4.86
C ASN A 13 3.34 -9.72 -4.27
N ASN A 14 2.47 -9.17 -5.10
CA ASN A 14 1.47 -8.21 -4.70
C ASN A 14 0.16 -8.52 -5.42
N TYR A 15 -0.94 -8.13 -4.82
CA TYR A 15 -2.24 -8.13 -5.46
C TYR A 15 -2.66 -6.69 -5.77
N ILE A 16 -2.96 -6.42 -7.05
CA ILE A 16 -3.42 -5.11 -7.51
C ILE A 16 -4.90 -5.18 -7.78
N GLY A 17 -5.68 -4.39 -7.05
CA GLY A 17 -7.11 -4.22 -7.19
C GLY A 17 -7.42 -2.79 -7.65
N VAL A 18 -8.22 -2.68 -8.71
CA VAL A 18 -8.67 -1.39 -9.27
C VAL A 18 -10.19 -1.34 -9.25
N CYS A 19 -10.75 -0.31 -8.64
CA CYS A 19 -12.18 -0.02 -8.70
C CYS A 19 -12.46 1.38 -9.27
N ASP A 20 -13.67 1.59 -9.75
CA ASP A 20 -14.15 2.91 -10.15
C ASP A 20 -14.85 3.65 -8.99
N GLU A 21 -15.35 4.85 -9.28
CA GLU A 21 -16.12 5.68 -8.36
C GLU A 21 -17.41 5.05 -7.83
N ASN A 22 -17.98 4.08 -8.57
CA ASN A 22 -19.19 3.33 -8.21
C ASN A 22 -18.89 1.99 -7.51
N ASP A 23 -17.65 1.79 -7.07
CA ASP A 23 -17.17 0.55 -6.45
C ASP A 23 -17.19 -0.68 -7.38
N LYS A 24 -17.28 -0.46 -8.70
CA LYS A 24 -17.18 -1.53 -9.69
C LYS A 24 -15.72 -1.93 -9.84
N ARG A 25 -15.45 -3.22 -9.65
CA ARG A 25 -14.12 -3.82 -9.83
C ARG A 25 -13.77 -3.87 -11.31
N LEU A 26 -12.70 -3.18 -11.70
CA LEU A 26 -12.21 -3.11 -13.08
C LEU A 26 -11.05 -4.07 -13.35
N TYR A 27 -10.23 -4.33 -12.33
CA TYR A 27 -9.05 -5.17 -12.44
C TYR A 27 -8.67 -5.78 -11.09
N GLY A 28 -8.21 -7.03 -11.09
CA GLY A 28 -7.74 -7.73 -9.89
C GLY A 28 -6.88 -8.94 -10.21
N LYS A 29 -5.55 -8.84 -10.04
CA LYS A 29 -4.61 -9.95 -10.28
C LYS A 29 -3.37 -9.89 -9.40
N TYR A 30 -2.75 -11.06 -9.24
CA TYR A 30 -1.42 -11.21 -8.63
C TYR A 30 -0.31 -10.84 -9.62
N HIS A 31 0.70 -10.16 -9.12
CA HIS A 31 1.91 -9.78 -9.84
C HIS A 31 3.15 -10.09 -9.01
N LYS A 32 4.29 -10.25 -9.68
CA LYS A 32 5.56 -10.32 -8.97
C LYS A 32 5.90 -8.94 -8.44
N ASN A 33 6.76 -8.88 -7.42
CA ASN A 33 7.31 -7.62 -6.91
C ASN A 33 8.35 -7.03 -7.87
N GLN A 34 7.88 -6.62 -9.05
CA GLN A 34 8.67 -6.00 -10.10
C GLN A 34 7.98 -4.70 -10.52
N LEU A 35 8.67 -3.57 -10.29
CA LEU A 35 8.12 -2.25 -10.59
C LEU A 35 7.64 -2.14 -12.05
N LYS A 36 8.36 -2.73 -13.00
CA LYS A 36 7.98 -2.71 -14.43
C LYS A 36 6.63 -3.39 -14.68
N GLU A 37 6.35 -4.53 -14.04
CA GLU A 37 5.06 -5.22 -14.19
C GLU A 37 3.92 -4.37 -13.62
N ILE A 38 4.13 -3.81 -12.42
CA ILE A 38 3.15 -2.96 -11.74
C ILE A 38 2.84 -1.72 -12.58
N LEU A 39 3.88 -1.03 -13.07
CA LEU A 39 3.72 0.14 -13.93
C LEU A 39 2.97 -0.18 -15.23
N ASN A 40 3.20 -1.36 -15.82
CA ASN A 40 2.52 -1.77 -17.04
C ASN A 40 1.00 -1.93 -16.83
N VAL A 41 0.60 -2.52 -15.70
CA VAL A 41 -0.81 -2.64 -15.32
C VAL A 41 -1.44 -1.25 -15.11
N LEU A 42 -0.78 -0.41 -14.32
CA LEU A 42 -1.27 0.92 -13.96
C LEU A 42 -1.33 1.87 -15.16
N LYS A 43 -0.49 1.66 -16.18
CA LYS A 43 -0.44 2.49 -17.40
C LYS A 43 -1.81 2.56 -18.08
N THR A 44 -2.56 1.47 -18.11
CA THR A 44 -3.91 1.38 -18.69
C THR A 44 -4.89 2.36 -18.02
N PHE A 45 -4.70 2.63 -16.73
CA PHE A 45 -5.57 3.47 -15.91
C PHE A 45 -4.93 4.83 -15.56
N LYS A 46 -3.74 5.15 -16.10
CA LYS A 46 -2.92 6.28 -15.63
C LYS A 46 -3.66 7.62 -15.58
N LYS A 47 -4.51 7.90 -16.56
CA LYS A 47 -5.30 9.14 -16.63
C LYS A 47 -6.49 9.17 -15.67
N SER A 48 -7.01 8.01 -15.26
CA SER A 48 -8.17 7.90 -14.38
C SER A 48 -7.81 7.73 -12.90
N ILE A 49 -6.60 7.23 -12.60
CA ILE A 49 -6.14 6.97 -11.23
C ILE A 49 -6.14 8.27 -10.42
N GLN A 50 -6.92 8.29 -9.35
CA GLN A 50 -6.94 9.39 -8.38
C GLN A 50 -5.91 9.21 -7.27
N GLY A 51 -5.60 7.95 -6.95
CA GLY A 51 -4.56 7.59 -6.00
C GLY A 51 -4.36 6.08 -5.93
N ILE A 52 -3.18 5.71 -5.45
CA ILE A 52 -2.76 4.33 -5.23
C ILE A 52 -2.49 4.15 -3.75
N VAL A 53 -3.15 3.19 -3.12
CA VAL A 53 -2.94 2.83 -1.73
C VAL A 53 -2.01 1.65 -1.64
N VAL A 54 -0.97 1.76 -0.81
CA VAL A 54 -0.08 0.65 -0.44
C VAL A 54 -0.15 0.48 1.07
N GLU A 55 -0.23 -0.75 1.55
CA GLU A 55 -0.19 -1.03 2.98
C GLU A 55 1.18 -0.74 3.59
N SER A 56 1.25 -0.17 4.81
CA SER A 56 2.52 0.10 5.52
C SER A 56 3.18 -1.15 6.11
N THR A 57 3.46 -2.16 5.29
CA THR A 57 4.16 -3.39 5.67
C THR A 57 5.69 -3.21 5.66
N TYR A 58 6.47 -4.28 5.85
CA TYR A 58 7.93 -4.16 6.03
C TYR A 58 8.72 -3.74 4.77
N ASN A 59 8.14 -3.79 3.56
CA ASN A 59 8.89 -3.62 2.31
C ASN A 59 8.28 -2.57 1.35
N TRP A 60 7.57 -1.56 1.85
CA TRP A 60 6.85 -0.62 0.97
C TRP A 60 7.74 0.45 0.29
N TYR A 61 8.95 0.72 0.78
CA TYR A 61 9.78 1.83 0.26
C TYR A 61 9.94 1.81 -1.25
N TRP A 62 10.40 0.68 -1.82
CA TRP A 62 10.72 0.58 -3.25
C TRP A 62 9.50 0.82 -4.15
N ILE A 63 8.32 0.34 -3.73
CA ILE A 63 7.11 0.46 -4.54
C ILE A 63 6.54 1.88 -4.44
N VAL A 64 6.49 2.47 -3.24
CA VAL A 64 6.01 3.84 -3.07
C VAL A 64 6.91 4.81 -3.82
N ASP A 65 8.22 4.65 -3.67
CA ASP A 65 9.21 5.48 -4.35
C ASP A 65 9.09 5.34 -5.87
N GLY A 66 9.08 4.10 -6.37
CA GLY A 66 8.97 3.83 -7.81
C GLY A 66 7.67 4.35 -8.41
N LEU A 67 6.56 4.32 -7.67
CA LEU A 67 5.29 4.88 -8.11
C LEU A 67 5.30 6.41 -8.10
N GLN A 68 5.84 7.04 -7.05
CA GLN A 68 5.96 8.49 -6.96
C GLN A 68 6.87 9.06 -8.07
N GLU A 69 8.01 8.42 -8.34
CA GLU A 69 8.91 8.78 -9.44
C GLU A 69 8.26 8.68 -10.83
N ASN A 70 7.25 7.82 -10.98
CA ASN A 70 6.48 7.67 -12.21
C ASN A 70 5.25 8.61 -12.30
N GLY A 71 5.10 9.53 -11.34
CA GLY A 71 4.07 10.56 -11.29
C GLY A 71 2.73 10.09 -10.73
N TYR A 72 2.70 8.98 -9.99
CA TYR A 72 1.47 8.54 -9.32
C TYR A 72 1.34 9.20 -7.94
N LYS A 73 0.09 9.53 -7.57
CA LYS A 73 -0.25 9.92 -6.20
C LYS A 73 -0.38 8.68 -5.34
N VAL A 74 0.52 8.51 -4.38
CA VAL A 74 0.59 7.32 -3.52
C VAL A 74 0.21 7.67 -2.09
N HIS A 75 -0.63 6.84 -1.51
CA HIS A 75 -1.10 6.90 -0.13
C HIS A 75 -0.60 5.65 0.59
N LEU A 76 0.01 5.84 1.74
CA LEU A 76 0.45 4.73 2.58
C LEU A 76 -0.64 4.47 3.62
N ALA A 77 -1.30 3.33 3.58
CA ALA A 77 -2.32 2.98 4.56
C ALA A 77 -1.68 2.62 5.90
N ASN A 78 -2.30 3.03 7.02
CA ASN A 78 -1.91 2.64 8.38
C ASN A 78 -2.79 1.48 8.89
N PRO A 79 -2.31 0.22 8.84
CA PRO A 79 -3.11 -0.95 9.22
C PRO A 79 -3.58 -0.91 10.66
N SER A 80 -2.77 -0.37 11.57
CA SER A 80 -3.10 -0.28 13.00
C SER A 80 -4.27 0.67 13.27
N ALA A 81 -4.53 1.61 12.37
CA ALA A 81 -5.65 2.55 12.47
C ALA A 81 -6.87 2.13 11.63
N ILE A 82 -6.72 1.14 10.74
CA ILE A 82 -7.84 0.56 9.99
C ILE A 82 -8.64 -0.33 10.95
N LYS A 83 -9.86 0.09 11.27
CA LYS A 83 -10.80 -0.74 12.04
C LYS A 83 -11.25 -1.91 11.17
N VAL A 84 -10.75 -3.10 11.43
CA VAL A 84 -11.31 -4.34 10.88
C VAL A 84 -12.58 -4.63 11.67
N TYR A 85 -13.75 -4.62 11.01
CA TYR A 85 -14.99 -5.01 11.66
C TYR A 85 -14.89 -6.48 12.10
N GLU A 86 -14.94 -6.70 13.42
CA GLU A 86 -14.92 -8.02 14.06
C GLU A 86 -16.14 -8.84 13.58
N GLY A 87 -15.94 -9.74 12.62
CA GLY A 87 -16.99 -10.64 12.14
C GLY A 87 -16.77 -11.25 10.75
N LEU A 88 -16.01 -10.59 9.87
CA LEU A 88 -15.73 -11.07 8.51
C LEU A 88 -14.31 -11.63 8.42
N LYS A 89 -14.11 -12.82 8.98
CA LYS A 89 -12.84 -13.55 8.96
C LYS A 89 -12.64 -14.32 7.64
N GLN A 90 -12.84 -13.64 6.51
CA GLN A 90 -12.40 -14.09 5.18
C GLN A 90 -11.62 -12.96 4.52
N THR A 91 -10.49 -12.66 5.14
CA THR A 91 -9.50 -11.68 4.71
C THR A 91 -8.58 -12.39 3.70
N ASN A 92 -8.78 -12.16 2.40
CA ASN A 92 -7.91 -12.65 1.33
C ASN A 92 -7.26 -11.44 0.64
N ASP A 93 -6.08 -11.60 0.06
CA ASP A 93 -5.32 -10.50 -0.58
C ASP A 93 -6.17 -9.68 -1.57
N LYS A 94 -7.08 -10.36 -2.26
CA LYS A 94 -8.07 -9.75 -3.14
C LYS A 94 -9.00 -8.78 -2.41
N THR A 95 -9.64 -9.21 -1.33
CA THR A 95 -10.59 -8.37 -0.58
C THR A 95 -9.87 -7.18 0.03
N ASP A 96 -8.64 -7.38 0.50
CA ASP A 96 -7.87 -6.36 1.21
C ASP A 96 -7.43 -5.25 0.26
N SER A 97 -6.93 -5.63 -0.91
CA SER A 97 -6.58 -4.69 -1.98
C SER A 97 -7.79 -3.82 -2.40
N TYR A 98 -8.97 -4.42 -2.62
CA TYR A 98 -10.17 -3.61 -2.92
C TYR A 98 -10.63 -2.77 -1.71
N TRP A 99 -10.47 -3.27 -0.50
CA TRP A 99 -10.82 -2.54 0.72
C TRP A 99 -9.98 -1.27 0.86
N LEU A 100 -8.67 -1.34 0.61
CA LEU A 100 -7.79 -0.17 0.58
C LEU A 100 -8.24 0.85 -0.47
N ALA A 101 -8.55 0.40 -1.69
CA ALA A 101 -9.06 1.27 -2.75
C ALA A 101 -10.39 1.93 -2.35
N HIS A 102 -11.26 1.19 -1.67
CA HIS A 102 -12.55 1.65 -1.19
C HIS A 102 -12.40 2.72 -0.08
N LEU A 103 -11.50 2.51 0.89
CA LEU A 103 -11.23 3.52 1.94
C LEU A 103 -10.74 4.84 1.34
N LEU A 104 -9.87 4.78 0.33
CA LEU A 104 -9.41 5.98 -0.37
C LEU A 104 -10.55 6.65 -1.15
N ARG A 105 -11.37 5.87 -1.86
CA ARG A 105 -12.54 6.35 -2.60
C ARG A 105 -13.51 7.12 -1.70
N LEU A 106 -13.73 6.64 -0.47
CA LEU A 106 -14.58 7.27 0.53
C LEU A 106 -13.92 8.45 1.25
N GLY A 107 -12.61 8.68 1.09
CA GLY A 107 -11.88 9.75 1.77
C GLY A 107 -11.69 9.52 3.27
N ILE A 108 -11.83 8.27 3.75
CA ILE A 108 -11.70 7.89 5.17
C ILE A 108 -10.46 7.03 5.43
N LEU A 109 -9.54 6.93 4.45
CA LEU A 109 -8.32 6.15 4.58
C LEU A 109 -7.45 6.71 5.71
N PRO A 110 -7.15 5.93 6.76
CA PRO A 110 -6.14 6.33 7.72
C PRO A 110 -4.75 6.16 7.09
N GLU A 111 -4.04 7.27 6.93
CA GLU A 111 -2.75 7.31 6.26
C GLU A 111 -1.59 7.28 7.27
N GLY A 112 -0.53 6.57 6.89
CA GLY A 112 0.78 6.65 7.50
C GLY A 112 1.65 7.70 6.81
N TYR A 113 2.62 8.25 7.54
CA TYR A 113 3.55 9.23 6.99
C TYR A 113 4.60 8.58 6.09
N ILE A 114 4.67 9.02 4.83
CA ILE A 114 5.71 8.63 3.87
C ILE A 114 6.94 9.51 4.12
N TYR A 115 7.97 8.94 4.74
CA TYR A 115 9.21 9.66 5.03
C TYR A 115 9.99 9.98 3.74
N PRO A 116 10.64 11.15 3.65
CA PRO A 116 11.60 11.47 2.60
C PRO A 116 12.70 10.41 2.52
N LYS A 117 13.17 10.09 1.31
CA LYS A 117 14.19 9.06 1.08
C LYS A 117 15.46 9.30 1.91
N ASP A 118 15.90 10.54 1.98
CA ASP A 118 17.16 10.93 2.63
C ASP A 118 17.13 10.77 4.16
N GLU A 119 15.95 10.81 4.78
CA GLU A 119 15.78 10.69 6.23
C GLU A 119 15.61 9.23 6.70
N ARG A 120 15.20 8.33 5.80
CA ARG A 120 14.94 6.92 6.13
C ARG A 120 16.15 6.18 6.71
N PRO A 121 17.39 6.34 6.22
CA PRO A 121 18.55 5.62 6.78
C PRO A 121 18.75 5.91 8.27
N VAL A 122 18.62 7.17 8.69
CA VAL A 122 18.75 7.57 10.10
C VAL A 122 17.62 6.97 10.92
N ARG A 123 16.38 7.06 10.43
CA ARG A 123 15.21 6.44 11.07
C ARG A 123 15.38 4.94 11.26
N ASP A 124 15.87 4.24 10.25
CA ASP A 124 16.00 2.79 10.26
C ASP A 124 17.12 2.33 11.19
N LEU A 125 18.23 3.07 11.25
CA LEU A 125 19.29 2.88 12.24
C LEU A 125 18.76 3.04 13.68
N LEU A 126 17.99 4.10 13.95
CA LEU A 126 17.39 4.34 15.26
C LEU A 126 16.39 3.23 15.64
N ARG A 127 15.54 2.80 14.71
CA ARG A 127 14.61 1.66 14.91
C ARG A 127 15.36 0.37 15.22
N ARG A 128 16.44 0.07 14.49
CA ARG A 128 17.27 -1.10 14.74
C ARG A 128 17.95 -1.04 16.11
N ARG A 129 18.47 0.12 16.51
CA ARG A 129 19.02 0.34 17.85
C ARG A 129 17.98 0.10 18.93
N LEU A 130 16.76 0.64 18.79
CA LEU A 130 15.67 0.43 19.75
C LEU A 130 15.33 -1.05 19.92
N LEU A 131 15.29 -1.80 18.80
CA LEU A 131 15.09 -3.25 18.84
C LEU A 131 16.17 -3.95 19.68
N PHE A 132 17.45 -3.65 19.43
CA PHE A 132 18.56 -4.27 20.16
C PHE A 132 18.60 -3.87 21.65
N VAL A 133 18.27 -2.62 21.99
CA VAL A 133 18.14 -2.20 23.39
C VAL A 133 17.04 -2.99 24.08
N LYS A 134 15.86 -3.11 23.47
CA LYS A 134 14.75 -3.88 24.02
C LYS A 134 15.10 -5.36 24.21
N GLN A 135 15.82 -5.96 23.26
CA GLN A 135 16.31 -7.34 23.38
C GLN A 135 17.30 -7.52 24.53
N ARG A 136 18.22 -6.56 24.73
CA ARG A 136 19.20 -6.59 25.83
C ARG A 136 18.53 -6.53 27.20
N THR A 137 17.44 -5.77 27.34
CA THR A 137 16.75 -5.54 28.63
C THR A 137 15.59 -6.49 28.89
N ALA A 138 15.36 -7.50 28.05
CA ALA A 138 14.22 -8.42 28.17
C ALA A 138 14.47 -9.62 29.12
N GLN A 139 15.47 -9.50 30.01
CA GLN A 139 15.75 -10.49 31.07
C GLN A 139 14.88 -10.25 32.30
#